data_AF-A0A6A4Z167-F1
#
_entry.id   AF-A0A6A4Z167-F1
#
_cell.length_a   1.000
_cell.length_b   1.000
_cell.length_c   1.000
_cell.angle_alpha   90.00
_cell.angle_beta   90.00
_cell.angle_gamma   90.00
#
_symmetry.space_group_name_H-M   'P 1'
#
loop_
_entity.id
_entity.type
_entity.pdbx_description
1 polymer ?
#
loop_
_entity_poly.entity_id
_entity_poly.type
_entity_poly.pdbx_seq_one_letter_code
_entity_poly.pdbx_strand_id
1 'polypeptide(L)'
;MASTSSNPYSVALAISLVAVTVAWGGTVGLLVGMYASRPPATSNTHVENETRNGHRDREGSVSNAGDAKIMDKHALVDVRIGGIRALIPPVCLLEQVPRTVAIARTVNKGRQEVNNILRRVDDRLVVVVGPCSIHDPKAALEYAVKLKALRDTLDKDLLVVMRVYFEKPRTTVGWKGLINDPDIDGTFNINKGLRLARELLSAINELGLPVGTLFSDLLVRDANSSTQFRRSFSVTWWRGGNDSCHVILRGGSTGPNYAKEHVDKCSDLLQKHHQPDNIMIDCSHGNSSKNHRNQPLVAANVVRQDHDYYI
;
A
#
# COMPACT_ATOMS: atom_id res chain seq x y z
N MET A 1 4.41 -37.24 24.15
CA MET A 1 5.14 -36.42 25.14
C MET A 1 6.44 -35.96 24.51
N ALA A 2 6.46 -34.75 23.97
CA ALA A 2 7.66 -33.96 23.70
C ALA A 2 7.20 -32.50 23.76
N SER A 3 7.38 -31.87 24.91
CA SER A 3 7.08 -30.46 25.13
C SER A 3 8.19 -29.62 24.48
N THR A 4 7.93 -29.06 23.31
CA THR A 4 8.74 -27.99 22.76
C THR A 4 8.35 -26.69 23.44
N SER A 5 9.07 -26.37 24.52
CA SER A 5 8.99 -25.07 25.19
C SER A 5 9.27 -23.94 24.18
N SER A 6 8.31 -23.06 23.96
CA SER A 6 8.50 -21.84 23.16
C SER A 6 9.64 -21.00 23.75
N ASN A 7 10.64 -20.73 22.92
CA ASN A 7 11.88 -20.09 23.32
C ASN A 7 11.66 -18.59 23.64
N PRO A 8 11.89 -18.09 24.86
CA PRO A 8 11.61 -16.69 25.25
C PRO A 8 12.38 -15.63 24.44
N TYR A 9 13.36 -16.04 23.62
CA TYR A 9 14.12 -15.18 22.72
C TYR A 9 13.33 -14.72 21.48
N SER A 10 12.29 -15.46 21.03
CA SER A 10 11.46 -15.05 19.88
C SER A 10 10.60 -13.81 20.20
N VAL A 11 10.13 -13.71 21.45
CA VAL A 11 9.34 -12.59 21.99
C VAL A 11 10.17 -11.29 22.02
N ALA A 12 11.42 -11.36 22.45
CA ALA A 12 12.33 -10.21 22.49
C ALA A 12 12.71 -9.70 21.09
N LEU A 13 12.78 -10.60 20.10
CA LEU A 13 13.11 -10.27 18.71
C LEU A 13 11.94 -9.62 17.95
N ALA A 14 10.70 -10.08 18.16
CA ALA A 14 9.52 -9.43 17.59
C ALA A 14 9.36 -7.97 18.09
N ILE A 15 9.65 -7.74 19.39
CA ILE A 15 9.65 -6.40 19.99
C ILE A 15 10.76 -5.52 19.37
N SER A 16 11.92 -6.09 19.09
CA SER A 16 13.05 -5.38 18.47
C SER A 16 12.75 -4.95 17.02
N LEU A 17 12.04 -5.77 16.25
CA LEU A 17 11.60 -5.46 14.88
C LEU A 17 10.63 -4.27 14.81
N VAL A 18 9.73 -4.16 15.79
CA VAL A 18 8.82 -3.01 15.88
C VAL A 18 9.57 -1.75 16.32
N ALA A 19 10.56 -1.87 17.21
CA ALA A 19 11.38 -0.74 17.65
C ALA A 19 12.20 -0.11 16.51
N VAL A 20 12.76 -0.91 15.60
CA VAL A 20 13.47 -0.42 14.40
C VAL A 20 12.52 0.38 13.48
N THR A 21 11.26 -0.04 13.39
CA THR A 21 10.22 0.66 12.60
C THR A 21 9.83 2.00 13.24
N VAL A 22 9.84 2.09 14.56
CA VAL A 22 9.51 3.32 15.32
C VAL A 22 10.61 4.38 15.22
N ALA A 23 11.88 3.99 15.24
CA ALA A 23 13.00 4.93 15.11
C ALA A 23 12.98 5.71 13.78
N TRP A 24 12.39 5.13 12.74
CA TRP A 24 12.28 5.74 11.42
C TRP A 24 11.13 6.76 11.29
N GLY A 25 10.09 6.66 12.13
CA GLY A 25 8.96 7.59 12.13
C GLY A 25 9.28 8.99 12.65
N GLY A 26 10.33 9.13 13.49
CA GLY A 26 10.72 10.40 14.09
C GLY A 26 11.33 11.40 13.10
N THR A 27 12.09 10.93 12.12
CA THR A 27 12.81 11.78 11.16
C THR A 27 11.87 12.41 10.13
N VAL A 28 10.76 11.74 9.80
CA VAL A 28 9.72 12.23 8.87
C VAL A 28 8.96 13.42 9.45
N GLY A 29 8.76 13.48 10.77
CA GLY A 29 8.04 14.58 11.41
C GLY A 29 8.79 15.91 11.36
N LEU A 30 10.12 15.88 11.47
CA LEU A 30 10.96 17.08 11.48
C LEU A 30 11.05 17.74 10.09
N LEU A 31 11.17 16.94 9.04
CA LEU A 31 11.31 17.42 7.65
C LEU A 31 10.01 18.05 7.11
N VAL A 32 8.85 17.50 7.47
CA VAL A 32 7.54 18.05 7.07
C VAL A 32 7.25 19.37 7.79
N GLY A 33 7.70 19.51 9.05
CA GLY A 33 7.55 20.75 9.82
C GLY A 33 8.30 21.94 9.22
N MET A 34 9.47 21.71 8.63
CA MET A 34 10.29 22.77 8.01
C MET A 34 9.76 23.22 6.64
N TYR A 35 9.00 22.37 5.94
CA TYR A 35 8.45 22.69 4.61
C TYR A 35 7.17 23.53 4.67
N ALA A 36 6.40 23.43 5.75
CA ALA A 36 5.15 24.18 5.93
C ALA A 36 5.33 25.68 6.24
N SER A 37 6.57 26.15 6.41
CA SER A 37 6.88 27.52 6.85
C SER A 37 7.30 28.48 5.72
N ARG A 38 7.27 28.08 4.44
CA ARG A 38 7.62 28.97 3.32
C ARG A 38 6.38 29.69 2.77
N PRO A 39 6.36 31.03 2.69
CA PRO A 39 5.26 31.76 2.06
C PRO A 39 5.29 31.62 0.53
N PRO A 40 4.13 31.63 -0.16
CA PRO A 40 4.05 31.49 -1.60
C PRO A 40 4.53 32.75 -2.35
N ALA A 41 5.20 32.55 -3.49
CA ALA A 41 5.68 33.62 -4.36
C ALA A 41 4.54 34.31 -5.11
N THR A 42 4.58 35.65 -5.18
CA THR A 42 3.62 36.49 -5.91
C THR A 42 4.07 36.69 -7.35
N SER A 43 3.16 36.51 -8.32
CA SER A 43 3.36 36.93 -9.72
C SER A 43 2.29 37.95 -10.10
N ASN A 44 2.70 39.19 -10.31
CA ASN A 44 1.87 40.27 -10.86
C ASN A 44 1.84 40.17 -12.40
N THR A 45 0.65 40.29 -12.98
CA THR A 45 0.49 40.76 -14.36
C THR A 45 -0.72 41.69 -14.44
N HIS A 46 -0.44 42.96 -14.74
CA HIS A 46 -1.39 44.00 -15.10
C HIS A 46 -2.08 43.68 -16.43
N VAL A 47 -3.37 43.99 -16.56
CA VAL A 47 -4.08 44.11 -17.84
C VAL A 47 -4.73 45.48 -17.87
N GLU A 48 -4.35 46.28 -18.88
CA GLU A 48 -4.85 47.62 -19.16
C GLU A 48 -6.28 47.59 -19.70
N ASN A 49 -7.07 48.58 -19.29
CA ASN A 49 -8.41 48.87 -19.80
C ASN A 49 -8.30 49.76 -21.04
N GLU A 50 -8.88 49.33 -22.16
CA GLU A 50 -9.26 50.25 -23.24
C GLU A 50 -10.78 50.34 -23.39
N THR A 51 -11.27 51.56 -23.21
CA THR A 51 -12.62 52.06 -23.47
C THR A 51 -12.97 52.05 -24.96
N ARG A 52 -14.16 51.54 -25.32
CA ARG A 52 -14.89 51.98 -26.53
C ARG A 52 -16.37 52.23 -26.23
N ASN A 53 -16.83 53.37 -26.72
CA ASN A 53 -18.11 54.00 -26.44
C ASN A 53 -19.13 53.71 -27.56
N GLY A 54 -20.36 53.38 -27.16
CA GLY A 54 -21.63 53.75 -27.81
C GLY A 54 -22.04 53.15 -29.18
N HIS A 55 -23.05 52.27 -29.19
CA HIS A 55 -24.32 52.53 -29.91
C HIS A 55 -25.43 51.59 -29.41
N ARG A 56 -26.63 52.13 -29.19
CA ARG A 56 -27.85 51.40 -28.80
C ARG A 56 -28.64 51.11 -30.08
N ASP A 57 -28.64 49.85 -30.52
CA ASP A 57 -29.57 49.38 -31.53
C ASP A 57 -30.51 48.32 -30.96
N ARG A 58 -31.79 48.49 -31.34
CA ARG A 58 -32.97 47.81 -30.83
C ARG A 58 -32.97 46.31 -31.15
N GLU A 59 -33.50 45.56 -30.20
CA GLU A 59 -33.80 44.13 -30.22
C GLU A 59 -34.41 43.65 -31.55
N GLY A 60 -33.81 42.62 -32.12
CA GLY A 60 -34.27 42.02 -33.37
C GLY A 60 -33.38 40.89 -33.86
N SER A 61 -33.17 39.85 -33.03
CA SER A 61 -33.03 38.46 -33.50
C SER A 61 -32.75 37.56 -32.30
N VAL A 62 -33.61 36.57 -32.12
CA VAL A 62 -33.33 35.42 -31.28
C VAL A 62 -32.22 34.64 -31.96
N SER A 63 -30.97 34.91 -31.61
CA SER A 63 -29.90 33.93 -31.72
C SER A 63 -29.33 33.74 -30.33
N ASN A 64 -29.89 32.75 -29.62
CA ASN A 64 -29.40 32.31 -28.33
C ASN A 64 -27.93 31.87 -28.48
N ALA A 65 -26.99 32.74 -28.09
CA ALA A 65 -25.62 32.34 -27.81
C ALA A 65 -25.55 31.28 -26.68
N GLY A 66 -26.65 31.09 -25.92
CA GLY A 66 -26.85 29.99 -24.97
C GLY A 66 -27.13 28.63 -25.62
N ASP A 67 -27.70 28.59 -26.83
CA ASP A 67 -28.09 27.33 -27.49
C ASP A 67 -26.91 26.67 -28.21
N ALA A 68 -25.84 27.43 -28.49
CA ALA A 68 -24.61 26.89 -29.06
C ALA A 68 -23.94 25.84 -28.14
N LYS A 69 -24.10 25.97 -26.81
CA LYS A 69 -23.64 24.97 -25.83
C LYS A 69 -24.52 23.72 -25.76
N ILE A 70 -25.80 23.83 -26.14
CA ILE A 70 -26.75 22.70 -26.12
C ILE A 70 -26.48 21.76 -27.30
N MET A 71 -25.96 22.29 -28.41
CA MET A 71 -25.64 21.50 -29.62
C MET A 71 -24.18 21.05 -29.72
N ASP A 72 -23.31 21.44 -28.78
CA ASP A 72 -21.91 21.00 -28.76
C ASP A 72 -21.80 19.56 -28.24
N LYS A 73 -21.53 18.63 -29.15
CA LYS A 73 -21.32 17.20 -28.82
C LYS A 73 -20.15 16.98 -27.85
N HIS A 74 -19.19 17.90 -27.81
CA HIS A 74 -18.04 17.84 -26.90
C HIS A 74 -18.34 18.44 -25.53
N ALA A 75 -19.43 19.22 -25.37
CA ALA A 75 -19.87 19.74 -24.08
C ALA A 75 -20.39 18.65 -23.11
N LEU A 76 -20.47 17.40 -23.56
CA LEU A 76 -20.78 16.22 -22.73
C LEU A 76 -19.54 15.40 -22.35
N VAL A 77 -18.40 15.58 -23.01
CA VAL A 77 -17.22 14.73 -22.89
C VAL A 77 -16.07 15.52 -22.24
N ASP A 78 -15.41 14.93 -21.25
CA ASP A 78 -14.22 15.50 -20.60
C ASP A 78 -14.39 16.91 -19.99
N VAL A 79 -15.63 17.31 -19.70
CA VAL A 79 -16.03 18.64 -19.19
C VAL A 79 -15.25 19.11 -17.94
N ARG A 80 -14.76 18.16 -17.13
CA ARG A 80 -14.01 18.42 -15.89
C ARG A 80 -12.62 17.76 -15.88
N ILE A 81 -12.02 17.58 -17.05
CA ILE A 81 -10.71 16.95 -17.18
C ILE A 81 -9.64 18.03 -17.40
N GLY A 82 -8.72 18.16 -16.45
CA GLY A 82 -7.58 19.10 -16.55
C GLY A 82 -6.51 18.65 -17.57
N GLY A 83 -6.49 17.37 -17.91
CA GLY A 83 -5.62 16.80 -18.95
C GLY A 83 -5.59 15.28 -18.91
N ILE A 84 -5.36 14.67 -20.07
CA ILE A 84 -5.18 13.22 -20.22
C ILE A 84 -3.78 12.98 -20.76
N ARG A 85 -3.02 12.10 -20.10
CA ARG A 85 -1.67 11.71 -20.52
C ARG A 85 -1.62 10.20 -20.70
N ALA A 86 -0.96 9.76 -21.76
CA ALA A 86 -0.77 8.34 -22.02
C ALA A 86 0.15 7.71 -20.96
N LEU A 87 -0.29 6.57 -20.43
CA LEU A 87 0.51 5.74 -19.54
C LEU A 87 1.36 4.77 -20.37
N ILE A 88 2.56 4.48 -19.87
CA ILE A 88 3.43 3.48 -20.48
C ILE A 88 2.75 2.10 -20.43
N PRO A 89 2.69 1.35 -21.54
CA PRO A 89 2.09 0.04 -21.53
C PRO A 89 2.84 -0.91 -20.58
N PRO A 90 2.14 -1.81 -19.86
CA PRO A 90 2.79 -2.74 -18.93
C PRO A 90 3.88 -3.60 -19.59
N VAL A 91 3.71 -4.02 -20.85
CA VAL A 91 4.71 -4.79 -21.60
C VAL A 91 6.06 -4.06 -21.70
N CYS A 92 6.04 -2.75 -21.90
CA CYS A 92 7.27 -1.96 -21.97
C CYS A 92 8.00 -1.93 -20.62
N LEU A 93 7.26 -1.92 -19.51
CA LEU A 93 7.85 -2.03 -18.17
C LEU A 93 8.45 -3.42 -17.93
N LEU A 94 7.78 -4.48 -18.40
CA LEU A 94 8.30 -5.85 -18.32
C LEU A 94 9.60 -6.02 -19.11
N GLU A 95 9.71 -5.39 -20.28
CA GLU A 95 10.92 -5.41 -21.10
C GLU A 95 12.05 -4.60 -20.49
N GLN A 96 11.75 -3.42 -19.95
CA GLN A 96 12.75 -2.53 -19.34
C GLN A 96 13.30 -3.08 -18.01
N VAL A 97 12.46 -3.74 -17.23
CA VAL A 97 12.83 -4.36 -15.97
C VAL A 97 12.37 -5.82 -16.00
N PRO A 98 13.16 -6.72 -16.61
CA PRO A 98 12.77 -8.10 -16.80
C PRO A 98 12.78 -8.88 -15.49
N ARG A 99 11.93 -9.91 -15.43
CA ARG A 99 11.92 -10.84 -14.30
C ARG A 99 13.05 -11.86 -14.47
N THR A 100 13.93 -11.93 -13.47
CA THR A 100 14.97 -12.97 -13.39
C THR A 100 14.40 -14.29 -12.85
N VAL A 101 15.19 -15.37 -12.98
CA VAL A 101 14.86 -16.66 -12.36
C VAL A 101 14.83 -16.56 -10.83
N ALA A 102 15.70 -15.74 -10.23
CA ALA A 102 15.74 -15.52 -8.79
C ALA A 102 14.44 -14.86 -8.30
N ILE A 103 14.01 -13.78 -8.95
CA ILE A 103 12.72 -13.13 -8.64
C ILE A 103 11.57 -14.13 -8.76
N ALA A 104 11.52 -14.90 -9.85
CA ALA A 104 10.46 -15.89 -10.04
C ALA A 104 10.43 -16.92 -8.91
N ARG A 105 11.61 -17.40 -8.47
CA ARG A 105 11.74 -18.33 -7.34
C ARG A 105 11.26 -17.71 -6.03
N THR A 106 11.73 -16.51 -5.68
CA THR A 106 11.33 -15.80 -4.45
C THR A 106 9.82 -15.65 -4.36
N VAL A 107 9.22 -15.22 -5.47
CA VAL A 107 7.78 -14.95 -5.56
C VAL A 107 6.98 -16.24 -5.48
N ASN A 108 7.35 -17.27 -6.25
CA ASN A 108 6.63 -18.54 -6.22
C ASN A 108 6.77 -19.25 -4.88
N LYS A 109 7.96 -19.25 -4.28
CA LYS A 109 8.20 -19.81 -2.94
C LYS A 109 7.36 -19.09 -1.90
N GLY A 110 7.42 -17.75 -1.82
CA GLY A 110 6.66 -16.99 -0.82
C GLY A 110 5.14 -17.18 -0.94
N ARG A 111 4.62 -17.33 -2.17
CA ARG A 111 3.20 -17.66 -2.41
C ARG A 111 2.83 -19.04 -1.90
N GLN A 112 3.68 -20.02 -2.18
CA GLN A 112 3.45 -21.39 -1.74
C GLN A 112 3.50 -21.48 -0.22
N GLU A 113 4.48 -20.84 0.42
CA GLU A 113 4.62 -20.83 1.87
C GLU A 113 3.40 -20.20 2.55
N VAL A 114 2.89 -19.06 2.06
CA VAL A 114 1.65 -18.49 2.59
C VAL A 114 0.44 -19.38 2.37
N ASN A 115 0.33 -20.02 1.21
CA ASN A 115 -0.78 -20.94 0.98
C ASN A 115 -0.72 -22.13 1.96
N ASN A 116 0.47 -22.66 2.22
CA ASN A 116 0.67 -23.72 3.19
C ASN A 116 0.25 -23.29 4.61
N ILE A 117 0.60 -22.06 5.02
CA ILE A 117 0.19 -21.51 6.31
C ILE A 117 -1.33 -21.33 6.39
N LEU A 118 -1.94 -20.73 5.36
CA LEU A 118 -3.39 -20.54 5.29
C LEU A 118 -4.18 -21.86 5.23
N ARG A 119 -3.53 -22.95 4.79
CA ARG A 119 -4.09 -24.31 4.79
C ARG A 119 -3.73 -25.11 6.04
N ARG A 120 -3.01 -24.52 7.00
CA ARG A 120 -2.54 -25.17 8.23
C ARG A 120 -1.63 -26.38 7.99
N VAL A 121 -0.93 -26.40 6.85
CA VAL A 121 0.14 -27.37 6.54
C VAL A 121 1.48 -26.93 7.12
N ASP A 122 1.64 -25.62 7.32
CA ASP A 122 2.80 -24.95 7.92
C ASP A 122 2.26 -24.14 9.11
N ASP A 123 2.86 -24.31 10.28
CA ASP A 123 2.44 -23.70 11.56
C ASP A 123 3.08 -22.34 11.82
N ARG A 124 3.98 -21.88 10.92
CA ARG A 124 4.61 -20.57 11.03
C ARG A 124 3.62 -19.42 10.94
N LEU A 125 3.98 -18.31 11.58
CA LEU A 125 3.20 -17.07 11.51
C LEU A 125 3.65 -16.21 10.32
N VAL A 126 2.69 -15.73 9.51
CA VAL A 126 2.97 -14.75 8.47
C VAL A 126 3.12 -13.36 9.08
N VAL A 127 4.27 -12.72 8.86
CA VAL A 127 4.56 -11.37 9.38
C VAL A 127 4.78 -10.41 8.22
N VAL A 128 3.79 -9.54 7.97
CA VAL A 128 3.90 -8.46 6.97
C VAL A 128 4.37 -7.19 7.66
N VAL A 129 5.62 -6.80 7.43
CA VAL A 129 6.25 -5.68 8.15
C VAL A 129 7.04 -4.77 7.20
N GLY A 130 6.99 -3.46 7.45
CA GLY A 130 7.71 -2.46 6.66
C GLY A 130 7.12 -1.06 6.77
N PRO A 131 7.66 -0.11 6.00
CA PRO A 131 7.22 1.28 6.03
C PRO A 131 5.74 1.46 5.66
N CYS A 132 5.11 2.52 6.18
CA CYS A 132 3.70 2.81 5.92
C CYS A 132 3.44 3.06 4.43
N SER A 133 4.31 3.85 3.79
CA SER A 133 4.39 4.11 2.36
C SER A 133 5.85 4.43 1.98
N ILE A 134 6.31 3.92 0.85
CA ILE A 134 7.66 4.16 0.33
C ILE A 134 7.69 5.47 -0.44
N HIS A 135 8.61 6.36 -0.06
CA HIS A 135 8.89 7.62 -0.76
C HIS A 135 10.35 7.71 -1.23
N ASP A 136 11.26 6.98 -0.58
CA ASP A 136 12.66 6.85 -0.99
C ASP A 136 13.00 5.37 -1.28
N PRO A 137 13.23 5.01 -2.57
CA PRO A 137 13.65 3.66 -2.95
C PRO A 137 14.97 3.20 -2.34
N LYS A 138 15.92 4.12 -2.09
CA LYS A 138 17.24 3.75 -1.54
C LYS A 138 17.10 3.29 -0.10
N ALA A 139 16.43 4.08 0.73
CA ALA A 139 16.19 3.66 2.10
C ALA A 139 15.27 2.43 2.20
N ALA A 140 14.35 2.23 1.26
CA ALA A 140 13.56 1.00 1.18
C ALA A 140 14.45 -0.23 0.93
N LEU A 141 15.46 -0.13 0.06
CA LEU A 141 16.42 -1.19 -0.18
C LEU A 141 17.31 -1.46 1.04
N GLU A 142 17.78 -0.40 1.73
CA GLU A 142 18.53 -0.57 2.98
C GLU A 142 17.70 -1.28 4.06
N TYR A 143 16.42 -0.94 4.17
CA TYR A 143 15.49 -1.63 5.06
C TYR A 143 15.33 -3.10 4.65
N ALA A 144 15.19 -3.38 3.35
CA ALA A 144 15.03 -4.73 2.82
C ALA A 144 16.24 -5.63 3.17
N VAL A 145 17.46 -5.11 3.05
CA VAL A 145 18.69 -5.84 3.42
C VAL A 145 18.68 -6.21 4.90
N LYS A 146 18.33 -5.27 5.79
CA LYS A 146 18.24 -5.54 7.24
C LYS A 146 17.13 -6.55 7.56
N LEU A 147 15.98 -6.42 6.91
CA LEU A 147 14.85 -7.33 7.10
C LEU A 147 15.15 -8.74 6.60
N LYS A 148 15.90 -8.88 5.49
CA LYS A 148 16.32 -10.18 4.95
C LYS A 148 17.20 -10.94 5.95
N ALA A 149 18.16 -10.27 6.59
CA ALA A 149 18.99 -10.91 7.61
C ALA A 149 18.14 -11.44 8.78
N LEU A 150 17.16 -10.66 9.24
CA LEU A 150 16.24 -11.09 10.30
C LEU A 150 15.33 -12.24 9.86
N ARG A 151 14.81 -12.18 8.64
CA ARG A 151 14.02 -13.28 8.06
C ARG A 151 14.80 -14.59 8.08
N ASP A 152 16.06 -14.58 7.67
CA ASP A 152 16.87 -15.80 7.64
C ASP A 152 17.09 -16.39 9.03
N THR A 153 17.22 -15.54 10.05
CA THR A 153 17.34 -16.00 11.44
C THR A 153 16.03 -16.56 12.02
N LEU A 154 14.88 -16.12 11.51
CA LEU A 154 13.55 -16.42 12.05
C LEU A 154 12.73 -17.37 11.16
N ASP A 155 13.30 -17.90 10.07
CA ASP A 155 12.60 -18.67 9.03
C ASP A 155 11.91 -19.93 9.56
N LYS A 156 12.36 -20.44 10.72
CA LYS A 156 11.75 -21.60 11.38
C LYS A 156 10.36 -21.31 11.94
N ASP A 157 10.16 -20.12 12.49
CA ASP A 157 8.94 -19.77 13.23
C ASP A 157 8.08 -18.76 12.47
N LEU A 158 8.71 -17.90 11.64
CA LEU A 158 8.05 -16.77 10.99
C LEU A 158 8.30 -16.75 9.49
N LEU A 159 7.22 -16.55 8.73
CA LEU A 159 7.30 -16.17 7.33
C LEU A 159 7.23 -14.65 7.20
N VAL A 160 8.41 -14.02 7.18
CA VAL A 160 8.54 -12.56 7.06
C VAL A 160 8.37 -12.11 5.60
N VAL A 161 7.47 -11.14 5.39
CA VAL A 161 7.16 -10.52 4.10
C VAL A 161 7.32 -9.01 4.23
N MET A 162 8.07 -8.39 3.31
CA MET A 162 8.26 -6.95 3.35
C MET A 162 7.01 -6.22 2.85
N ARG A 163 6.50 -5.29 3.64
CA ARG A 163 5.46 -4.35 3.22
C ARG A 163 6.06 -3.28 2.31
N VAL A 164 5.58 -3.22 1.06
CA VAL A 164 5.99 -2.21 0.07
C VAL A 164 4.73 -1.55 -0.48
N TYR A 165 4.29 -0.46 0.14
CA TYR A 165 3.12 0.30 -0.29
C TYR A 165 3.58 1.60 -0.93
N PHE A 166 3.09 1.95 -2.10
CA PHE A 166 3.51 3.17 -2.80
C PHE A 166 2.69 4.40 -2.43
N GLU A 167 1.51 4.20 -1.87
CA GLU A 167 0.61 5.29 -1.52
C GLU A 167 -0.14 4.99 -0.23
N LYS A 168 -0.72 6.05 0.32
CA LYS A 168 -1.63 5.97 1.45
C LYS A 168 -2.92 6.67 1.06
N PRO A 169 -4.07 5.98 1.00
CA PRO A 169 -5.34 6.61 0.71
C PRO A 169 -5.64 7.74 1.71
N ARG A 170 -6.05 8.90 1.20
CA ARG A 170 -6.41 10.10 1.98
C ARG A 170 -7.72 10.67 1.47
N THR A 171 -8.54 11.17 2.39
CA THR A 171 -9.72 12.00 2.10
C THR A 171 -9.37 13.48 1.97
N THR A 172 -8.21 13.90 2.49
CA THR A 172 -7.69 15.27 2.41
C THR A 172 -6.61 15.40 1.33
N VAL A 173 -6.33 16.65 0.93
CA VAL A 173 -5.20 16.97 0.03
C VAL A 173 -3.89 16.58 0.71
N GLY A 174 -2.98 16.00 -0.06
CA GLY A 174 -1.67 15.54 0.39
C GLY A 174 -0.96 14.75 -0.70
N TRP A 175 0.29 14.37 -0.44
CA TRP A 175 1.10 13.59 -1.37
C TRP A 175 0.40 12.29 -1.79
N LYS A 176 0.42 12.00 -3.10
CA LYS A 176 -0.35 10.91 -3.72
C LYS A 176 0.44 9.61 -3.86
N GLY A 177 1.66 9.54 -3.35
CA GLY A 177 2.47 8.33 -3.36
C GLY A 177 3.51 8.30 -4.48
N LEU A 178 4.47 7.37 -4.36
CA LEU A 178 5.65 7.29 -5.23
C LEU A 178 5.30 7.02 -6.69
N ILE A 179 4.24 6.25 -6.95
CA ILE A 179 3.80 6.00 -8.32
C ILE A 179 3.21 7.27 -8.93
N ASN A 180 2.36 7.97 -8.18
CA ASN A 180 1.64 9.12 -8.72
C ASN A 180 2.54 10.35 -8.82
N ASP A 181 3.36 10.61 -7.81
CA ASP A 181 4.18 11.81 -7.67
C ASP A 181 5.57 11.45 -7.11
N PRO A 182 6.45 10.83 -7.94
CA PRO A 182 7.73 10.28 -7.49
C PRO A 182 8.72 11.35 -7.01
N ASP A 183 8.59 12.57 -7.53
CA ASP A 183 9.50 13.68 -7.24
C ASP A 183 9.02 14.54 -6.05
N ILE A 184 7.82 14.25 -5.52
CA ILE A 184 7.21 14.95 -4.37
C ILE A 184 7.10 16.47 -4.62
N ASP A 185 6.79 16.83 -5.86
CA ASP A 185 6.71 18.22 -6.32
C ASP A 185 5.35 18.55 -6.97
N GLY A 186 4.44 17.57 -7.05
CA GLY A 186 3.13 17.74 -7.65
C GLY A 186 3.13 17.72 -9.18
N THR A 187 4.23 17.33 -9.83
CA THR A 187 4.30 17.20 -11.31
C THR A 187 3.55 15.98 -11.84
N PHE A 188 3.27 15.02 -10.96
CA PHE A 188 2.56 13.78 -11.25
C PHE A 188 3.19 12.96 -12.37
N ASN A 189 4.49 12.69 -12.30
CA ASN A 189 5.19 11.89 -13.32
C ASN A 189 4.95 10.38 -13.14
N ILE A 190 3.76 9.92 -13.52
CA ILE A 190 3.31 8.54 -13.29
C ILE A 190 4.19 7.51 -14.00
N ASN A 191 4.63 7.79 -15.23
CA ASN A 191 5.48 6.87 -16.00
C ASN A 191 6.83 6.62 -15.31
N LYS A 192 7.42 7.67 -14.74
CA LYS A 192 8.63 7.55 -13.90
C LYS A 192 8.33 6.77 -12.62
N GLY A 193 7.22 7.08 -11.95
CA GLY A 193 6.80 6.40 -10.72
C GLY A 193 6.57 4.89 -10.91
N LEU A 194 5.92 4.48 -12.01
CA LEU A 194 5.72 3.07 -12.35
C LEU A 194 7.04 2.33 -12.58
N ARG A 195 8.00 2.97 -13.27
CA ARG A 195 9.34 2.40 -13.47
C ARG A 195 10.06 2.22 -12.14
N LEU A 196 10.12 3.25 -11.31
CA LEU A 196 10.77 3.21 -9.99
C LEU A 196 10.15 2.15 -9.07
N ALA A 197 8.82 2.05 -9.05
CA ALA A 197 8.10 1.04 -8.29
C ALA A 197 8.50 -0.37 -8.73
N ARG A 198 8.55 -0.62 -10.04
CA ARG A 198 8.94 -1.92 -10.60
C ARG A 198 10.40 -2.27 -10.33
N GLU A 199 11.31 -1.31 -10.48
CA GLU A 199 12.74 -1.48 -10.16
C GLU A 199 12.91 -1.85 -8.69
N LEU A 200 12.24 -1.13 -7.79
CA LEU A 200 12.29 -1.41 -6.35
C LEU A 200 11.76 -2.81 -6.01
N LEU A 201 10.58 -3.18 -6.53
CA LEU A 201 10.01 -4.51 -6.31
C LEU A 201 10.94 -5.61 -6.83
N SER A 202 11.52 -5.41 -8.01
CA SER A 202 12.43 -6.37 -8.62
C SER A 202 13.71 -6.53 -7.79
N ALA A 203 14.31 -5.42 -7.37
CA ALA A 203 15.51 -5.42 -6.53
C ALA A 203 15.28 -6.11 -5.19
N ILE A 204 14.16 -5.87 -4.50
CA ILE A 204 13.84 -6.54 -3.23
C ILE A 204 13.64 -8.06 -3.43
N ASN A 205 12.95 -8.48 -4.49
CA ASN A 205 12.74 -9.90 -4.76
C ASN A 205 14.03 -10.61 -5.21
N GLU A 206 14.95 -9.90 -5.87
CA GLU A 206 16.28 -10.42 -6.23
C GLU A 206 17.10 -10.74 -4.98
N LEU A 207 16.95 -9.98 -3.89
CA LEU A 207 17.53 -10.28 -2.58
C LEU A 207 16.95 -11.55 -1.93
N GLY A 208 15.92 -12.16 -2.51
CA GLY A 208 15.25 -13.33 -1.93
C GLY A 208 14.16 -13.00 -0.91
N LEU A 209 13.75 -11.73 -0.80
CA LEU A 209 12.74 -11.27 0.16
C LEU A 209 11.36 -11.13 -0.53
N PRO A 210 10.32 -11.87 -0.10
CA PRO A 210 8.97 -11.70 -0.63
C PRO A 210 8.38 -10.34 -0.22
N VAL A 211 7.53 -9.80 -1.08
CA VAL A 211 6.90 -8.48 -0.91
C VAL A 211 5.37 -8.57 -0.91
N GLY A 212 4.75 -7.85 0.03
CA GLY A 212 3.32 -7.56 0.07
C GLY A 212 3.03 -6.10 -0.30
N THR A 213 2.16 -5.87 -1.29
CA THR A 213 1.72 -4.55 -1.72
C THR A 213 0.20 -4.44 -1.68
N LEU A 214 -0.31 -3.23 -1.44
CA LEU A 214 -1.71 -2.88 -1.64
C LEU A 214 -1.90 -2.42 -3.09
N PHE A 215 -2.99 -2.85 -3.73
CA PHE A 215 -3.43 -2.31 -5.02
C PHE A 215 -4.66 -1.44 -4.79
N SER A 216 -4.52 -0.13 -5.03
CA SER A 216 -5.63 0.81 -4.94
C SER A 216 -6.45 0.88 -6.22
N ASP A 217 -5.86 0.51 -7.37
CA ASP A 217 -6.53 0.48 -8.66
C ASP A 217 -6.02 -0.68 -9.55
N LEU A 218 -6.87 -1.10 -10.48
CA LEU A 218 -6.66 -2.18 -11.44
C LEU A 218 -5.53 -1.88 -12.43
N LEU A 219 -5.30 -0.62 -12.79
CA LEU A 219 -4.22 -0.25 -13.73
C LEU A 219 -2.84 -0.34 -13.08
N VAL A 220 -2.72 0.15 -11.84
CA VAL A 220 -1.50 0.02 -11.03
C VAL A 220 -1.19 -1.45 -10.76
N ARG A 221 -2.24 -2.27 -10.57
CA ARG A 221 -2.11 -3.73 -10.56
C ARG A 221 -1.47 -4.21 -11.84
N ASP A 222 -2.04 -3.95 -13.02
CA ASP A 222 -1.51 -4.53 -14.25
C ASP A 222 -0.09 -4.06 -14.60
N ALA A 223 0.26 -2.80 -14.35
CA ALA A 223 1.61 -2.29 -14.56
C ALA A 223 2.68 -2.96 -13.66
N ASN A 224 2.35 -3.21 -12.39
CA ASN A 224 3.29 -3.80 -11.42
C ASN A 224 3.13 -5.31 -11.25
N SER A 225 2.05 -5.90 -11.78
CA SER A 225 1.74 -7.32 -11.64
C SER A 225 1.84 -8.12 -12.94
N SER A 226 2.04 -7.45 -14.08
CA SER A 226 1.66 -7.98 -15.38
C SER A 226 2.24 -9.37 -15.67
N THR A 227 1.30 -10.25 -15.99
CA THR A 227 1.35 -11.57 -16.64
C THR A 227 2.03 -12.75 -15.94
N GLN A 228 2.90 -12.57 -14.93
CA GLN A 228 3.31 -13.68 -14.03
C GLN A 228 3.43 -13.30 -12.55
N PHE A 229 3.40 -12.00 -12.25
CA PHE A 229 3.19 -11.50 -10.89
C PHE A 229 1.68 -11.50 -10.52
N ARG A 230 0.86 -12.27 -11.23
CA ARG A 230 -0.60 -12.43 -11.03
C ARG A 230 -1.06 -12.92 -9.65
N ARG A 231 -0.15 -13.33 -8.75
CA ARG A 231 -0.49 -13.88 -7.43
C ARG A 231 0.22 -13.15 -6.27
N SER A 232 0.50 -11.86 -6.38
CA SER A 232 1.05 -11.12 -5.24
C SER A 232 -0.02 -10.94 -4.18
N PHE A 233 0.07 -11.72 -3.11
CA PHE A 233 -0.35 -11.48 -1.70
C PHE A 233 -1.69 -10.76 -1.40
N SER A 234 -2.54 -10.59 -2.38
CA SER A 234 -3.77 -9.79 -2.31
C SER A 234 -4.80 -10.36 -3.28
N VAL A 235 -6.05 -10.31 -2.83
CA VAL A 235 -7.27 -10.87 -3.42
C VAL A 235 -7.24 -10.85 -4.95
N THR A 236 -7.08 -12.03 -5.55
CA THR A 236 -7.10 -12.20 -7.00
C THR A 236 -8.53 -12.47 -7.45
N TRP A 237 -9.10 -11.62 -8.31
CA TRP A 237 -10.27 -12.01 -9.10
C TRP A 237 -9.80 -12.89 -10.26
N TRP A 238 -9.84 -14.20 -10.05
CA TRP A 238 -9.67 -15.22 -11.08
C TRP A 238 -11.06 -15.71 -11.52
N ARG A 239 -11.26 -16.04 -12.80
CA ARG A 239 -12.52 -16.69 -13.25
C ARG A 239 -12.80 -18.02 -12.53
N GLY A 240 -11.82 -18.58 -11.81
CA GLY A 240 -11.99 -19.75 -10.94
C GLY A 240 -11.74 -19.50 -9.45
N GLY A 241 -11.79 -18.24 -8.97
CA GLY A 241 -11.66 -17.92 -7.54
C GLY A 241 -10.24 -17.83 -6.96
N ASN A 242 -10.12 -17.28 -5.75
CA ASN A 242 -8.88 -17.22 -4.96
C ASN A 242 -9.14 -17.76 -3.55
N ASP A 243 -8.71 -19.00 -3.31
CA ASP A 243 -8.98 -19.71 -2.05
C ASP A 243 -8.01 -19.32 -0.92
N SER A 244 -7.06 -18.43 -1.19
CA SER A 244 -6.07 -17.94 -0.21
C SER A 244 -6.45 -16.57 0.39
N CYS A 245 -7.73 -16.20 0.32
CA CYS A 245 -8.24 -15.01 0.98
C CYS A 245 -8.33 -15.21 2.51
N HIS A 246 -8.17 -14.12 3.25
CA HIS A 246 -8.22 -14.09 4.71
C HIS A 246 -8.71 -12.72 5.18
N VAL A 247 -9.13 -12.63 6.44
CA VAL A 247 -9.61 -11.37 7.04
C VAL A 247 -8.47 -10.64 7.73
N ILE A 248 -8.45 -9.31 7.65
CA ILE A 248 -7.49 -8.46 8.38
C ILE A 248 -8.24 -7.62 9.43
N LEU A 249 -7.97 -7.87 10.71
CA LEU A 249 -8.46 -7.07 11.83
C LEU A 249 -7.53 -5.88 12.05
N ARG A 250 -8.03 -4.66 11.82
CA ARG A 250 -7.23 -3.41 11.78
C ARG A 250 -7.78 -2.26 12.62
N GLY A 251 -8.67 -2.57 13.56
CA GLY A 251 -9.46 -1.64 14.34
C GLY A 251 -10.60 -0.99 13.54
N GLY A 252 -11.49 -0.33 14.24
CA GLY A 252 -12.66 0.35 13.67
C GLY A 252 -13.06 1.60 14.43
N SER A 253 -14.25 2.12 14.13
CA SER A 253 -14.86 3.25 14.85
C SER A 253 -15.12 2.93 16.32
N THR A 254 -15.38 1.67 16.64
CA THR A 254 -15.62 1.17 18.00
C THR A 254 -14.34 0.92 18.79
N GLY A 255 -13.16 1.18 18.20
CA GLY A 255 -11.86 0.98 18.84
C GLY A 255 -11.03 -0.19 18.28
N PRO A 256 -9.97 -0.59 18.99
CA PRO A 256 -9.15 -1.74 18.63
C PRO A 256 -9.92 -3.06 18.63
N ASN A 257 -9.57 -3.97 17.74
CA ASN A 257 -10.20 -5.29 17.58
C ASN A 257 -9.18 -6.43 17.47
N TYR A 258 -8.03 -6.30 18.16
CA TYR A 258 -6.97 -7.32 18.18
C TYR A 258 -7.05 -8.29 19.37
N ALA A 259 -7.84 -7.98 20.40
CA ALA A 259 -7.94 -8.81 21.60
C ALA A 259 -8.70 -10.11 21.31
N LYS A 260 -8.49 -11.12 22.17
CA LYS A 260 -9.02 -12.48 21.99
C LYS A 260 -10.52 -12.50 21.75
N GLU A 261 -11.30 -11.68 22.46
CA GLU A 261 -12.75 -11.66 22.33
C GLU A 261 -13.20 -11.20 20.93
N HIS A 262 -12.40 -10.39 20.24
CA HIS A 262 -12.67 -9.96 18.87
C HIS A 262 -12.23 -10.99 17.84
N VAL A 263 -11.13 -11.69 18.10
CA VAL A 263 -10.65 -12.79 17.26
C VAL A 263 -11.64 -13.95 17.28
N ASP A 264 -12.10 -14.36 18.47
CA ASP A 264 -13.08 -15.43 18.63
C ASP A 264 -14.39 -15.09 17.91
N LYS A 265 -14.91 -13.87 18.07
CA LYS A 265 -16.10 -13.40 17.33
C LYS A 265 -15.90 -13.42 15.81
N CYS A 266 -14.71 -13.08 15.33
CA CYS A 266 -14.40 -13.13 13.90
C CYS A 266 -14.36 -14.58 13.40
N SER A 267 -13.76 -15.48 14.18
CA SER A 267 -13.73 -16.93 13.89
C SER A 267 -15.15 -17.50 13.82
N ASP A 268 -16.01 -17.21 14.80
CA ASP A 268 -17.41 -17.66 14.82
C ASP A 268 -18.17 -17.21 13.56
N LEU A 269 -17.95 -15.96 13.12
CA LEU A 269 -18.56 -15.44 11.89
C LEU A 269 -18.04 -16.15 10.64
N LEU A 270 -16.73 -16.41 10.55
CA LEU A 270 -16.13 -17.14 9.43
C LEU A 270 -16.68 -18.57 9.35
N GLN A 271 -16.75 -19.26 10.48
CA GLN A 271 -17.30 -20.61 10.57
C GLN A 271 -18.78 -20.64 10.18
N LYS A 272 -19.58 -19.68 10.67
CA LYS A 272 -21.01 -19.54 10.31
C LYS A 272 -21.22 -19.36 8.81
N HIS A 273 -20.28 -18.73 8.11
CA HIS A 273 -20.32 -18.53 6.66
C HIS A 273 -19.52 -19.59 5.86
N HIS A 274 -19.13 -20.68 6.51
CA HIS A 274 -18.34 -21.77 5.92
C HIS A 274 -17.06 -21.27 5.22
N GLN A 275 -16.44 -20.24 5.77
CA GLN A 275 -15.17 -19.70 5.30
C GLN A 275 -14.00 -20.23 6.14
N PRO A 276 -12.80 -20.37 5.55
CA PRO A 276 -11.60 -20.72 6.31
C PRO A 276 -11.33 -19.71 7.42
N ASP A 277 -11.00 -20.21 8.61
CA ASP A 277 -10.66 -19.38 9.77
C ASP A 277 -9.21 -18.90 9.71
N ASN A 278 -8.99 -17.97 8.78
CA ASN A 278 -7.70 -17.33 8.53
C ASN A 278 -7.82 -15.84 8.86
N ILE A 279 -7.17 -15.43 9.95
CA ILE A 279 -7.24 -14.07 10.47
C ILE A 279 -5.82 -13.50 10.58
N MET A 280 -5.61 -12.33 10.00
CA MET A 280 -4.41 -11.53 10.16
C MET A 280 -4.74 -10.31 11.04
N ILE A 281 -3.85 -9.94 11.94
CA ILE A 281 -4.04 -8.80 12.85
C ILE A 281 -3.06 -7.69 12.46
N ASP A 282 -3.60 -6.53 12.08
CA ASP A 282 -2.81 -5.33 11.86
C ASP A 282 -2.51 -4.68 13.22
N CYS A 283 -1.23 -4.62 13.57
CA CYS A 283 -0.77 -4.03 14.82
C CYS A 283 -0.79 -2.48 14.80
N SER A 284 -1.07 -1.86 13.65
CA SER A 284 -1.06 -0.41 13.44
C SER A 284 -2.48 0.18 13.35
N HIS A 285 -2.61 1.34 12.72
CA HIS A 285 -3.88 2.01 12.39
C HIS A 285 -4.85 2.12 13.58
N GLY A 286 -6.07 1.57 13.45
CA GLY A 286 -7.10 1.65 14.49
C GLY A 286 -6.70 0.88 15.74
N ASN A 287 -6.00 -0.25 15.57
CA ASN A 287 -5.55 -1.08 16.68
C ASN A 287 -4.48 -0.42 17.53
N SER A 288 -3.64 0.43 16.94
CA SER A 288 -2.64 1.20 17.69
C SER A 288 -3.17 2.56 18.16
N SER A 289 -4.46 2.85 17.99
CA SER A 289 -5.06 4.18 18.21
C SER A 289 -4.31 5.30 17.47
N LYS A 290 -3.80 4.98 16.28
CA LYS A 290 -2.92 5.84 15.46
C LYS A 290 -1.62 6.28 16.13
N ASN A 291 -1.23 5.64 17.25
CA ASN A 291 0.06 5.87 17.90
C ASN A 291 1.02 4.71 17.59
N HIS A 292 2.14 5.01 16.94
CA HIS A 292 3.11 3.98 16.55
C HIS A 292 3.78 3.28 17.75
N ARG A 293 3.85 3.94 18.91
CA ARG A 293 4.41 3.36 20.14
C ARG A 293 3.58 2.22 20.71
N ASN A 294 2.31 2.11 20.30
CA ASN A 294 1.42 1.04 20.75
C ASN A 294 1.54 -0.24 19.90
N GLN A 295 2.19 -0.19 18.73
CA GLN A 295 2.32 -1.37 17.86
C GLN A 295 3.00 -2.58 18.56
N PRO A 296 4.08 -2.42 19.37
CA PRO A 296 4.65 -3.55 20.11
C PRO A 296 3.69 -4.13 21.14
N LEU A 297 2.83 -3.30 21.74
CA LEU A 297 1.83 -3.75 22.73
C LEU A 297 0.77 -4.63 22.07
N VAL A 298 0.32 -4.23 20.87
CA VAL A 298 -0.61 -5.04 20.08
C VAL A 298 0.05 -6.36 19.67
N ALA A 299 1.27 -6.31 19.15
CA ALA A 299 2.01 -7.52 18.77
C ALA A 299 2.22 -8.48 19.95
N ALA A 300 2.59 -7.96 21.13
CA ALA A 300 2.76 -8.76 22.34
C ALA A 300 1.44 -9.42 22.79
N ASN A 301 0.31 -8.75 22.59
CA ASN A 301 -1.00 -9.33 22.88
C ASN A 301 -1.33 -10.48 21.92
N VAL A 302 -1.05 -10.33 20.62
CA VAL A 302 -1.23 -11.39 19.61
C VAL A 302 -0.37 -12.62 19.92
N VAL A 303 0.91 -12.40 20.23
CA VAL A 303 1.83 -13.50 20.58
C VAL A 303 1.37 -14.24 21.84
N ARG A 304 0.81 -13.54 22.84
CA ARG A 304 0.26 -14.18 24.03
C ARG A 304 -0.93 -15.07 23.69
N GLN A 305 -1.84 -14.58 22.83
CA GLN A 305 -3.00 -15.37 22.39
C GLN A 305 -2.58 -16.65 21.67
N ASP A 306 -1.53 -16.58 20.85
CA ASP A 306 -0.98 -17.74 20.15
C ASP A 306 -0.41 -18.77 21.14
N HIS A 307 0.39 -18.31 22.11
CA HIS A 307 0.94 -19.18 23.15
C HIS A 307 -0.14 -19.86 24.00
N ASP A 308 -1.19 -19.13 24.38
CA ASP A 308 -2.32 -19.66 25.16
C ASP A 308 -3.19 -20.64 24.35
N TYR A 309 -3.06 -20.70 23.02
CA TYR A 309 -3.76 -21.65 22.15
C TYR A 309 -3.05 -23.02 22.09
N TYR A 310 -1.74 -23.06 22.34
CA TYR A 310 -0.93 -24.29 22.32
C TYR A 310 -0.75 -24.95 23.70
N ILE A 311 -1.32 -24.36 24.76
CA ILE A 311 -1.39 -24.93 26.13
C ILE A 311 -2.80 -25.47 26.38
#